data_AF-A0A9N9HMT0-F1
#
_entry.id   AF-A0A9N9HMT0-F1
#
_cell.length_a   1.000
_cell.length_b   1.000
_cell.length_c   1.000
_cell.angle_alpha   90.00
_cell.angle_beta   90.00
_cell.angle_gamma   90.00
#
_symmetry.space_group_name_H-M   'P 1'
#
loop_
_entity.id
_entity.type
_entity.pdbx_description
1 polymer ?
#
loop_
_entity_poly.entity_id
_entity_poly.type
_entity_poly.pdbx_seq_one_letter_code
_entity_poly.pdbx_strand_id
1 'polypeptide(L)'
;PKDSQAQKWLEEKFPIGEREEVTVLFARNMGLEGELVVEKFPKLEKIICDSNSKLTSIKVIGLSKLAIFNANACKVNKLVISGCPEIISLNVGNNLLSNTDFLDDLNPEKLTYLSIHSNKFEKKQNLEFLSRFGNLEELYINSNEKFIGSLSVRLVIF
;
A
#
# COMPACT_ATOMS: atom_id res chain seq x y z
N PRO A 1 -12.85 -9.16 -9.03
CA PRO A 1 -14.29 -9.34 -9.32
C PRO A 1 -15.13 -8.80 -8.16
N LYS A 2 -16.25 -8.12 -8.45
CA LYS A 2 -17.16 -7.51 -7.46
C LYS A 2 -17.72 -8.50 -6.40
N ASP A 3 -17.40 -9.79 -6.52
CA ASP A 3 -17.90 -10.86 -5.65
C ASP A 3 -16.88 -11.40 -4.64
N SER A 4 -15.72 -10.75 -4.44
CA SER A 4 -14.78 -11.17 -3.40
C SER A 4 -15.37 -11.00 -2.00
N GLN A 5 -15.01 -11.92 -1.10
CA GLN A 5 -15.43 -11.85 0.31
C GLN A 5 -14.94 -10.56 0.97
N ALA A 6 -13.70 -10.14 0.68
CA ALA A 6 -13.15 -8.89 1.19
C ALA A 6 -13.98 -7.66 0.77
N GLN A 7 -14.46 -7.63 -0.48
CA GLN A 7 -15.28 -6.53 -0.97
C GLN A 7 -16.66 -6.53 -0.31
N LYS A 8 -17.31 -7.69 -0.21
CA LYS A 8 -18.61 -7.84 0.48
C LYS A 8 -18.51 -7.37 1.93
N TRP A 9 -17.47 -7.79 2.64
CA TRP A 9 -17.21 -7.33 4.00
C TRP A 9 -17.14 -5.80 4.09
N LEU A 10 -16.42 -5.15 3.18
CA LEU A 10 -16.29 -3.69 3.18
C LEU A 10 -17.64 -3.01 2.94
N GLU A 11 -18.43 -3.52 2.00
CA GLU A 11 -19.73 -2.95 1.62
C GLU A 11 -20.80 -3.15 2.71
N GLU A 12 -20.80 -4.30 3.38
CA GLU A 12 -21.67 -4.59 4.51
C GLU A 12 -21.28 -3.77 5.75
N LYS A 13 -19.97 -3.65 6.02
CA LYS A 13 -19.46 -2.93 7.20
C LYS A 13 -19.53 -1.42 7.05
N PHE A 14 -19.34 -0.92 5.83
CA PHE A 14 -19.33 0.49 5.49
C PHE A 14 -20.14 0.74 4.20
N PRO A 15 -21.47 0.74 4.29
CA PRO A 15 -22.33 1.18 3.19
C PRO A 15 -21.95 2.59 2.74
N ILE A 16 -22.15 2.93 1.46
CA ILE A 16 -21.66 4.20 0.88
C ILE A 16 -22.11 5.43 1.71
N GLY A 17 -23.37 5.47 2.16
CA GLY A 17 -23.90 6.58 2.97
C GLY A 17 -23.30 6.72 4.37
N GLU A 18 -22.55 5.72 4.84
CA GLU A 18 -21.93 5.71 6.17
C GLU A 18 -20.42 5.98 6.12
N ARG A 19 -19.83 6.18 4.92
CA ARG A 19 -18.39 6.39 4.75
C ARG A 19 -17.92 7.82 5.04
N GLU A 20 -18.84 8.77 5.10
CA GLU A 20 -18.56 10.22 5.18
C GLU A 20 -17.71 10.61 6.38
N GLU A 21 -17.88 9.93 7.52
CA GLU A 21 -17.19 10.25 8.78
C GLU A 21 -16.09 9.23 9.15
N VAL A 22 -15.87 8.20 8.34
CA VAL A 22 -14.91 7.14 8.65
C VAL A 22 -13.49 7.63 8.39
N THR A 23 -12.70 7.76 9.46
CA THR A 23 -11.28 8.18 9.39
C THR A 23 -10.31 7.00 9.41
N VAL A 24 -10.73 5.84 9.94
CA VAL A 24 -9.90 4.64 10.04
C VAL A 24 -10.66 3.41 9.57
N LEU A 25 -10.06 2.67 8.64
CA LEU A 25 -10.48 1.34 8.24
C LEU A 25 -9.53 0.34 8.88
N PHE A 26 -10.02 -0.36 9.89
CA PHE A 26 -9.27 -1.40 10.59
C PHE A 26 -9.81 -2.78 10.21
N ALA A 27 -8.99 -3.55 9.51
CA ALA A 27 -9.30 -4.87 8.96
C ALA A 27 -8.18 -5.89 9.15
N ARG A 28 -7.29 -5.69 10.14
CA ARG A 28 -6.16 -6.57 10.41
C ARG A 28 -6.61 -8.00 10.73
N ASN A 29 -5.99 -8.99 10.08
CA ASN A 29 -6.17 -10.41 10.39
C ASN A 29 -7.65 -10.85 10.49
N MET A 30 -8.48 -10.35 9.58
CA MET A 30 -9.92 -10.68 9.54
C MET A 30 -10.23 -11.89 8.64
N GLY A 31 -9.18 -12.51 8.08
CA GLY A 31 -9.35 -13.61 7.12
C GLY A 31 -9.98 -13.15 5.81
N LEU A 32 -9.78 -11.89 5.40
CA LEU A 32 -10.33 -11.36 4.16
C LEU A 32 -9.75 -12.09 2.94
N GLU A 33 -10.63 -12.45 2.00
CA GLU A 33 -10.27 -13.19 0.80
C GLU A 33 -10.60 -12.43 -0.50
N GLY A 34 -9.69 -12.52 -1.47
CA GLY A 34 -9.88 -11.98 -2.81
C GLY A 34 -9.48 -10.51 -2.96
N GLU A 35 -10.24 -9.78 -3.77
CA GLU A 35 -9.97 -8.37 -4.09
C GLU A 35 -10.60 -7.43 -3.04
N LEU A 36 -9.87 -6.40 -2.63
CA LEU A 36 -10.39 -5.31 -1.79
C LEU A 36 -10.25 -3.98 -2.53
N VAL A 37 -11.36 -3.29 -2.77
CA VAL A 37 -11.40 -1.97 -3.40
C VAL A 37 -11.89 -0.93 -2.39
N VAL A 38 -10.99 -0.06 -1.95
CA VAL A 38 -11.29 1.03 -1.01
C VAL A 38 -11.38 2.33 -1.80
N GLU A 39 -12.60 2.84 -1.90
CA GLU A 39 -12.94 4.09 -2.59
C GLU A 39 -14.10 4.78 -1.87
N LYS A 40 -14.33 6.07 -2.18
CA LYS A 40 -15.46 6.85 -1.64
C LYS A 40 -15.48 6.93 -0.11
N PHE A 41 -14.30 7.14 0.48
CA PHE A 41 -14.17 7.51 1.89
C PHE A 41 -13.51 8.90 1.98
N PRO A 42 -14.29 9.99 2.03
CA PRO A 42 -13.76 11.34 1.87
C PRO A 42 -12.88 11.81 3.03
N LYS A 43 -13.03 11.21 4.22
CA LYS A 43 -12.26 11.52 5.43
C LYS A 43 -11.29 10.41 5.86
N LEU A 44 -11.09 9.36 5.04
CA LEU A 44 -10.25 8.24 5.46
C LEU A 44 -8.78 8.62 5.50
N GLU A 45 -8.18 8.52 6.67
CA GLU A 45 -6.79 8.86 6.95
C GLU A 45 -5.91 7.62 7.09
N LYS A 46 -6.49 6.48 7.46
CA LYS A 46 -5.72 5.27 7.78
C LYS A 46 -6.41 3.98 7.34
N ILE A 47 -5.67 3.14 6.62
CA ILE A 47 -6.07 1.77 6.28
C ILE A 47 -5.07 0.80 6.91
N ILE A 48 -5.57 -0.09 7.78
CA ILE A 48 -4.80 -1.17 8.38
C ILE A 48 -5.49 -2.49 8.03
N CYS A 49 -4.97 -3.18 7.03
CA CYS A 49 -5.50 -4.47 6.55
C CYS A 49 -4.44 -5.56 6.48
N ASP A 50 -3.37 -5.43 7.27
CA ASP A 50 -2.27 -6.39 7.31
C ASP A 50 -2.71 -7.77 7.85
N SER A 51 -1.91 -8.79 7.54
CA SER A 51 -2.13 -10.18 7.93
C SER A 51 -3.38 -10.84 7.35
N ASN A 52 -3.90 -10.37 6.22
CA ASN A 52 -4.97 -11.05 5.49
C ASN A 52 -4.38 -11.91 4.35
N SER A 53 -3.86 -13.08 4.70
CA SER A 53 -3.03 -13.93 3.82
C SER A 53 -3.71 -14.51 2.57
N LYS A 54 -4.98 -14.19 2.32
CA LYS A 54 -5.79 -14.65 1.19
C LYS A 54 -6.31 -13.50 0.32
N LEU A 55 -5.87 -12.26 0.58
CA LEU A 55 -6.08 -11.17 -0.37
C LEU A 55 -5.24 -11.44 -1.63
N THR A 56 -5.79 -11.09 -2.78
CA THR A 56 -5.11 -11.25 -4.08
C THR A 56 -4.79 -9.90 -4.70
N SER A 57 -5.68 -8.92 -4.53
CA SER A 57 -5.54 -7.58 -5.07
C SER A 57 -6.06 -6.55 -4.09
N ILE A 58 -5.37 -5.40 -3.98
CA ILE A 58 -5.87 -4.23 -3.27
C ILE A 58 -5.87 -3.03 -4.21
N LYS A 59 -6.96 -2.27 -4.21
CA LYS A 59 -7.04 -0.97 -4.89
C LYS A 59 -7.48 0.09 -3.91
N VAL A 60 -6.75 1.21 -3.89
CA VAL A 60 -7.03 2.36 -3.04
C VAL A 60 -7.15 3.57 -3.97
N ILE A 61 -8.36 4.11 -4.09
CA ILE A 61 -8.71 5.04 -5.16
C ILE A 61 -9.38 6.30 -4.60
N GLY A 62 -8.79 7.46 -4.92
CA GLY A 62 -9.39 8.77 -4.65
C GLY A 62 -9.49 9.13 -3.17
N LEU A 63 -8.62 8.58 -2.32
CA LEU A 63 -8.63 8.83 -0.87
C LEU A 63 -7.72 10.01 -0.55
N SER A 64 -8.25 11.22 -0.74
CA SER A 64 -7.50 12.49 -0.66
C SER A 64 -6.92 12.81 0.72
N LYS A 65 -7.35 12.12 1.78
CA LYS A 65 -6.87 12.27 3.15
C LYS A 65 -6.03 11.11 3.65
N LEU A 66 -5.85 10.05 2.86
CA LEU A 66 -5.16 8.85 3.30
C LEU A 66 -3.68 9.14 3.56
N ALA A 67 -3.27 9.05 4.82
CA ALA A 67 -1.90 9.29 5.26
C ALA A 67 -1.13 8.00 5.54
N ILE A 68 -1.82 6.97 6.03
CA ILE A 68 -1.20 5.70 6.45
C ILE A 68 -1.89 4.53 5.77
N PHE A 69 -1.10 3.71 5.07
CA PHE A 69 -1.60 2.49 4.45
C PHE A 69 -0.69 1.29 4.80
N ASN A 70 -1.25 0.32 5.51
CA ASN A 70 -0.58 -0.93 5.86
C ASN A 70 -1.36 -2.14 5.34
N ALA A 71 -0.75 -2.86 4.41
CA ALA A 71 -1.20 -4.14 3.86
C ALA A 71 -0.06 -5.19 3.90
N ASN A 72 0.76 -5.15 4.95
CA ASN A 72 1.83 -6.14 5.14
C ASN A 72 1.27 -7.56 5.25
N ALA A 73 1.98 -8.55 4.69
CA ALA A 73 1.65 -9.98 4.85
C ALA A 73 0.24 -10.36 4.34
N CYS A 74 -0.18 -9.82 3.21
CA CYS A 74 -1.50 -10.08 2.61
C CYS A 74 -1.47 -11.02 1.39
N LYS A 75 -0.29 -11.42 0.91
CA LYS A 75 -0.09 -12.18 -0.35
C LYS A 75 -0.64 -11.47 -1.61
N VAL A 76 -0.74 -10.14 -1.57
CA VAL A 76 -1.24 -9.34 -2.69
C VAL A 76 -0.27 -9.42 -3.87
N ASN A 77 -0.76 -9.74 -5.06
CA ASN A 77 0.04 -9.73 -6.29
C ASN A 77 -0.28 -8.54 -7.21
N LYS A 78 -1.37 -7.81 -6.91
CA LYS A 78 -1.77 -6.61 -7.63
C LYS A 78 -2.13 -5.50 -6.66
N LEU A 79 -1.41 -4.38 -6.75
CA LEU A 79 -1.68 -3.18 -5.98
C LEU A 79 -1.92 -2.01 -6.92
N VAL A 80 -2.98 -1.25 -6.65
CA VAL A 80 -3.24 0.03 -7.31
C VAL A 80 -3.46 1.08 -6.22
N ILE A 81 -2.69 2.16 -6.29
CA ILE A 81 -2.89 3.35 -5.48
C ILE A 81 -3.03 4.50 -6.47
N SER A 82 -4.14 5.23 -6.41
CA SER A 82 -4.36 6.37 -7.31
C SER A 82 -5.19 7.46 -6.62
N GLY A 83 -4.85 8.73 -6.86
CA GLY A 83 -5.54 9.87 -6.24
C GLY A 83 -5.44 9.90 -4.70
N CYS A 84 -4.29 9.47 -4.15
CA CYS A 84 -4.02 9.44 -2.70
C CYS A 84 -2.77 10.30 -2.36
N PRO A 85 -2.81 11.63 -2.57
CA PRO A 85 -1.63 12.50 -2.54
C PRO A 85 -1.03 12.71 -1.14
N GLU A 86 -1.74 12.36 -0.07
CA GLU A 86 -1.33 12.63 1.32
C GLU A 86 -0.65 11.42 1.99
N ILE A 87 -0.36 10.33 1.27
CA ILE A 87 0.30 9.15 1.86
C ILE A 87 1.70 9.53 2.34
N ILE A 88 1.92 9.38 3.64
CA ILE A 88 3.19 9.62 4.33
C ILE A 88 3.87 8.29 4.69
N SER A 89 3.08 7.27 5.01
CA SER A 89 3.57 5.93 5.41
C SER A 89 2.90 4.83 4.60
N LEU A 90 3.72 4.10 3.83
CA LEU A 90 3.27 2.95 3.02
C LEU A 90 4.01 1.66 3.44
N ASN A 91 3.26 0.67 3.92
CA ASN A 91 3.78 -0.66 4.20
C ASN A 91 3.04 -1.73 3.39
N VAL A 92 3.71 -2.26 2.38
CA VAL A 92 3.23 -3.35 1.52
C VAL A 92 4.26 -4.47 1.41
N GLY A 93 5.10 -4.62 2.44
CA GLY A 93 6.05 -5.72 2.55
C GLY A 93 5.39 -7.09 2.73
N ASN A 94 6.15 -8.17 2.55
CA ASN A 94 5.65 -9.55 2.63
C ASN A 94 4.45 -9.82 1.71
N ASN A 95 4.53 -9.37 0.47
CA ASN A 95 3.49 -9.58 -0.54
C ASN A 95 4.08 -10.31 -1.76
N LEU A 96 3.32 -10.36 -2.86
CA LEU A 96 3.69 -11.02 -4.11
C LEU A 96 3.79 -10.00 -5.26
N LEU A 97 4.10 -8.73 -4.96
CA LEU A 97 4.17 -7.66 -5.96
C LEU A 97 5.38 -7.88 -6.88
N SER A 98 5.20 -7.67 -8.18
CA SER A 98 6.22 -7.91 -9.20
C SER A 98 6.75 -6.65 -9.88
N ASN A 99 6.12 -5.49 -9.63
CA ASN A 99 6.54 -4.17 -10.11
C ASN A 99 6.32 -3.10 -9.02
N THR A 100 6.86 -1.91 -9.26
CA THR A 100 6.77 -0.76 -8.35
C THR A 100 5.89 0.37 -8.89
N ASP A 101 5.05 0.12 -9.90
CA ASP A 101 4.28 1.14 -10.62
C ASP A 101 3.30 1.89 -9.68
N PHE A 102 2.88 1.26 -8.59
CA PHE A 102 2.04 1.89 -7.56
C PHE A 102 2.71 3.08 -6.84
N LEU A 103 4.03 3.25 -6.98
CA LEU A 103 4.75 4.40 -6.44
C LEU A 103 4.64 5.64 -7.34
N ASP A 104 4.28 5.48 -8.61
CA ASP A 104 4.29 6.58 -9.58
C ASP A 104 3.25 7.66 -9.25
N ASP A 105 2.10 7.21 -8.72
CA ASP A 105 0.95 8.03 -8.31
C ASP A 105 1.10 8.64 -6.90
N LEU A 106 2.21 8.38 -6.19
CA LEU A 106 2.47 8.96 -4.87
C LEU A 106 3.08 10.36 -4.98
N ASN A 107 2.82 11.19 -3.97
CA ASN A 107 3.49 12.47 -3.85
C ASN A 107 4.93 12.27 -3.30
N PRO A 108 5.97 12.57 -4.09
CA PRO A 108 7.35 12.38 -3.68
C PRO A 108 7.77 13.22 -2.46
N GLU A 109 7.11 14.35 -2.23
CA GLU A 109 7.43 15.28 -1.13
C GLU A 109 6.79 14.86 0.21
N LYS A 110 5.90 13.87 0.23
CA LYS A 110 5.14 13.48 1.43
C LYS A 110 5.60 12.17 2.05
N LEU A 111 6.10 11.23 1.25
CA LEU A 111 6.43 9.89 1.71
C LEU A 111 7.69 9.90 2.59
N THR A 112 7.53 9.55 3.87
CA THR A 112 8.64 9.45 4.84
C THR A 112 8.97 8.01 5.22
N TYR A 113 8.00 7.10 5.10
CA TYR A 113 8.18 5.67 5.40
C TYR A 113 7.75 4.80 4.21
N LEU A 114 8.66 3.96 3.73
CA LEU A 114 8.37 2.98 2.68
C LEU A 114 8.87 1.59 3.06
N SER A 115 7.94 0.63 3.10
CA SER A 115 8.25 -0.78 3.24
C SER A 115 7.69 -1.58 2.08
N ILE A 116 8.60 -2.11 1.26
CA ILE A 116 8.32 -3.00 0.12
C ILE A 116 9.16 -4.29 0.19
N HIS A 117 9.74 -4.58 1.36
CA HIS A 117 10.57 -5.76 1.59
C HIS A 117 9.80 -7.07 1.30
N SER A 118 10.54 -8.15 1.01
CA SER A 118 9.97 -9.48 0.82
C SER A 118 8.82 -9.51 -0.20
N ASN A 119 9.04 -8.97 -1.39
CA ASN A 119 8.11 -9.05 -2.52
C ASN A 119 8.69 -9.93 -3.64
N LYS A 120 8.01 -10.02 -4.78
CA LYS A 120 8.40 -10.83 -5.95
C LYS A 120 8.83 -9.97 -7.13
N PHE A 121 9.55 -8.88 -6.91
CA PHE A 121 10.05 -8.05 -8.00
C PHE A 121 10.90 -8.90 -8.94
N GLU A 122 10.49 -9.03 -10.20
CA GLU A 122 11.09 -9.99 -11.13
C GLU A 122 12.25 -9.36 -11.92
N LYS A 123 12.15 -8.05 -12.14
CA LYS A 123 13.11 -7.27 -12.94
C LYS A 123 14.21 -6.72 -12.06
N LYS A 124 15.46 -6.88 -12.49
CA LYS A 124 16.57 -6.14 -11.89
C LYS A 124 16.33 -4.64 -12.05
N GLN A 125 16.40 -3.90 -10.96
CA GLN A 125 16.13 -2.47 -10.96
C GLN A 125 17.08 -1.73 -10.02
N ASN A 126 17.64 -0.63 -10.50
CA ASN A 126 18.46 0.26 -9.70
C ASN A 126 17.56 1.05 -8.75
N LEU A 127 17.99 1.27 -7.51
CA LEU A 127 17.30 2.07 -6.49
C LEU A 127 17.07 3.56 -6.86
N GLU A 128 17.63 4.06 -7.97
CA GLU A 128 17.43 5.43 -8.47
C GLU A 128 15.97 5.86 -8.61
N PHE A 129 15.03 4.95 -8.87
CA PHE A 129 13.58 5.29 -8.89
C PHE A 129 13.08 5.87 -7.56
N LEU A 130 13.76 5.57 -6.45
CA LEU A 130 13.45 6.10 -5.12
C LEU A 130 14.05 7.49 -4.87
N SER A 131 14.97 7.97 -5.73
CA SER A 131 15.64 9.28 -5.54
C SER A 131 14.68 10.46 -5.56
N ARG A 132 13.50 10.31 -6.17
CA ARG A 132 12.44 11.33 -6.15
C ARG A 132 11.85 11.54 -4.75
N PHE A 133 11.87 10.53 -3.87
CA PHE A 133 11.34 10.63 -2.51
C PHE A 133 12.34 11.29 -1.56
N GLY A 134 12.55 12.60 -1.73
CA GLY A 134 13.58 13.37 -1.01
C GLY A 134 13.37 13.47 0.51
N ASN A 135 12.14 13.25 0.98
CA ASN A 135 11.77 13.26 2.40
C ASN A 135 11.65 11.86 3.00
N LEU A 136 12.05 10.81 2.27
CA LEU A 136 12.07 9.46 2.82
C LEU A 136 13.07 9.42 3.99
N GLU A 137 12.65 8.81 5.10
CA GLU A 137 13.44 8.68 6.34
C GLU A 137 13.76 7.20 6.60
N GLU A 138 12.77 6.33 6.38
CA GLU A 138 12.85 4.90 6.61
C GLU A 138 12.51 4.11 5.35
N LEU A 139 13.43 3.21 4.97
CA LEU A 139 13.28 2.36 3.79
C LEU A 139 13.55 0.89 4.13
N TYR A 140 12.53 0.05 3.98
CA TYR A 140 12.63 -1.40 4.14
C TYR A 140 12.46 -2.06 2.77
N ILE A 141 13.58 -2.54 2.21
CA ILE A 141 13.65 -3.15 0.88
C ILE A 141 14.32 -4.52 0.88
N ASN A 142 14.75 -5.00 2.04
CA ASN A 142 15.39 -6.29 2.20
C ASN A 142 14.58 -7.45 1.60
N SER A 143 15.27 -8.56 1.38
CA SER A 143 14.67 -9.78 0.81
C SER A 143 14.03 -9.53 -0.58
N ASN A 144 14.59 -8.59 -1.35
CA ASN A 144 14.34 -8.35 -2.77
C ASN A 144 15.65 -8.47 -3.56
N GLU A 145 15.99 -9.67 -4.03
CA GLU A 145 17.26 -9.97 -4.70
C GLU A 145 17.49 -9.21 -6.03
N LYS A 146 16.46 -8.55 -6.55
CA LYS A 146 16.52 -7.84 -7.83
C LYS A 146 16.87 -6.36 -7.70
N PHE A 147 16.83 -5.80 -6.50
CA PHE A 147 17.27 -4.43 -6.29
C PHE A 147 18.78 -4.36 -6.21
N ILE A 148 19.36 -3.43 -6.97
CA ILE A 148 20.81 -3.23 -7.08
C ILE A 148 21.14 -1.73 -6.96
N GLY A 149 22.42 -1.42 -6.80
CA GLY A 149 22.91 -0.05 -6.67
C GLY A 149 22.80 0.48 -5.24
N SER A 150 23.00 1.79 -5.11
CA SER A 150 22.98 2.51 -3.83
C SER A 150 22.11 3.74 -3.94
N LEU A 151 21.45 4.10 -2.83
CA LEU A 151 20.80 5.39 -2.68
C LEU A 151 21.79 6.39 -2.09
N SER A 152 21.97 7.54 -2.74
CA SER A 152 22.88 8.61 -2.28
C SER A 152 22.30 9.48 -1.16
N VAL A 153 21.15 9.09 -0.59
CA VAL A 153 20.41 9.86 0.42
C VAL A 153 20.74 9.36 1.83
N ARG A 154 20.63 10.26 2.83
CA ARG A 154 20.78 9.92 4.25
C ARG A 154 19.54 9.13 4.73
N LEU A 155 19.49 7.86 4.40
CA LEU A 155 18.42 6.94 4.78
C LEU A 155 18.90 5.89 5.76
N VAL A 156 18.02 5.49 6.67
CA VAL A 156 18.18 4.21 7.36
C VAL A 156 17.55 3.14 6.48
N ILE A 157 18.40 2.27 5.92
CA ILE A 157 17.99 1.18 5.02
C ILE A 157 18.06 -0.14 5.80
N PHE A 158 16.93 -0.86 5.81
CA PHE A 158 16.77 -2.15 6.47
C PHE A 158 16.45 -3.29 5.50
#